data_AF-A0A259MAM0-F1
#
_entry.id   AF-A0A259MAM0-F1
#
_cell.length_a   1.000
_cell.length_b   1.000
_cell.length_c   1.000
_cell.angle_alpha   90.00
_cell.angle_beta   90.00
_cell.angle_gamma   90.00
#
_symmetry.space_group_name_H-M   'P 1'
#
loop_
_entity.id
_entity.type
_entity.pdbx_description
1 polymer ?
#
loop_
_entity_poly.entity_id
_entity_poly.type
_entity_poly.pdbx_seq_one_letter_code
_entity_poly.pdbx_strand_id
1 'polypeptide(L)'
;MSERSIGRWTTLLAAPLLAAALSACTGPGASQAYTGPGWYLEKSYIVVGGGPKVFGGPFTYEKCEEERIKMGPITSPEMLCVNHPGPPKKYGLY
;
A
#
# COMPACT_ATOMS: atom_id res chain seq x y z
N MET A 1 -14.43 -11.47 47.56
CA MET A 1 -13.88 -10.45 46.65
C MET A 1 -14.79 -10.39 45.42
N SER A 2 -15.17 -9.18 45.00
CA SER A 2 -16.23 -8.94 44.00
C SER A 2 -15.73 -9.18 42.57
N GLU A 3 -16.17 -10.28 41.95
CA GLU A 3 -15.85 -10.66 40.57
C GLU A 3 -16.53 -9.75 39.52
N ARG A 4 -17.36 -8.79 39.95
CA ARG A 4 -18.10 -7.86 39.07
C ARG A 4 -17.27 -6.66 38.58
N SER A 5 -16.07 -6.45 39.12
CA SER A 5 -15.25 -5.26 38.81
C SER A 5 -14.44 -5.38 37.50
N ILE A 6 -14.06 -6.61 37.12
CA ILE A 6 -13.08 -6.84 36.03
C ILE A 6 -13.73 -6.76 34.63
N GLY A 7 -15.00 -7.18 34.50
CA GLY A 7 -15.68 -7.26 33.19
C GLY A 7 -16.00 -5.89 32.55
N ARG A 8 -15.97 -4.81 33.33
CA ARG A 8 -16.29 -3.46 32.87
C ARG A 8 -15.08 -2.75 32.24
N TRP A 9 -13.87 -3.22 32.52
CA TRP A 9 -12.62 -2.69 31.97
C TRP A 9 -12.25 -3.34 30.63
N THR A 10 -12.59 -4.62 30.45
CA THR A 10 -12.35 -5.36 29.20
C THR A 10 -13.19 -4.84 28.03
N THR A 11 -14.38 -4.30 28.29
CA THR A 11 -15.25 -3.70 27.27
C THR A 11 -14.80 -2.30 26.85
N LEU A 12 -14.18 -1.52 27.74
CA LEU A 12 -13.68 -0.17 27.44
C LEU A 12 -12.37 -0.17 26.64
N LEU A 13 -11.56 -1.24 26.74
CA LEU A 13 -10.28 -1.36 26.03
C LEU A 13 -10.38 -2.06 24.67
N ALA A 14 -11.44 -2.84 24.42
CA ALA A 14 -11.62 -3.54 23.14
C ALA A 14 -11.98 -2.59 21.99
N ALA A 15 -12.79 -1.56 22.25
CA ALA A 15 -13.22 -0.59 21.25
C ALA A 15 -12.06 0.21 20.59
N PRO A 16 -11.08 0.77 21.34
CA PRO A 16 -9.97 1.49 20.71
C PRO A 16 -9.01 0.58 19.94
N LEU A 17 -8.86 -0.70 20.32
CA LEU A 17 -8.02 -1.67 19.60
C LEU A 17 -8.59 -2.01 18.22
N LEU A 18 -9.91 -2.15 18.11
CA LEU A 18 -10.60 -2.34 16.82
C LEU A 18 -10.51 -1.08 15.94
N ALA A 19 -10.63 0.11 16.51
CA ALA A 19 -10.50 1.37 15.78
C ALA A 19 -9.07 1.62 15.26
N ALA A 20 -8.04 1.21 16.01
CA ALA A 20 -6.64 1.31 15.59
C ALA A 20 -6.28 0.32 14.47
N ALA A 21 -6.93 -0.85 14.41
CA ALA A 21 -6.72 -1.81 13.33
C ALA A 21 -7.31 -1.34 11.99
N LEU A 22 -8.40 -0.55 12.01
CA LEU A 22 -9.07 -0.04 10.81
C LEU A 22 -8.32 1.11 10.14
N SER A 23 -7.54 1.90 10.89
CA SER A 23 -6.73 2.99 10.34
C SER A 23 -5.43 2.52 9.67
N ALA A 24 -5.05 1.25 9.81
CA ALA A 24 -3.91 0.67 9.09
C ALA A 24 -4.19 0.37 7.60
N CYS A 25 -5.45 0.51 7.15
CA CYS A 25 -5.84 0.28 5.76
C CYS A 25 -5.77 1.52 4.85
N THR A 26 -5.45 2.71 5.38
CA THR A 26 -5.42 3.95 4.60
C THR A 26 -4.00 4.26 4.11
N GLY A 27 -3.54 3.52 3.10
CA GLY A 27 -2.40 3.95 2.28
C GLY A 27 -2.84 4.94 1.19
N PRO A 28 -1.94 5.79 0.65
CA PRO A 28 -2.25 6.60 -0.52
C PRO A 28 -2.79 5.69 -1.63
N GLY A 29 -3.98 6.00 -2.13
CA GLY A 29 -4.57 5.27 -3.25
C GLY A 29 -3.75 5.48 -4.53
N ALA A 30 -3.90 4.58 -5.49
CA ALA A 30 -3.24 4.64 -6.80
C ALA A 30 -3.24 6.07 -7.39
N SER A 31 -4.38 6.78 -7.38
CA SER A 31 -4.52 8.13 -7.94
C SER A 31 -3.67 9.22 -7.26
N GLN A 32 -3.21 9.01 -6.03
CA GLN A 32 -2.26 9.92 -5.35
C GLN A 32 -0.80 9.55 -5.64
N ALA A 33 -0.53 8.30 -5.95
CA ALA A 33 0.83 7.84 -6.19
C ALA A 33 1.32 8.13 -7.62
N TYR A 34 0.42 8.15 -8.59
CA TYR A 34 0.73 8.54 -9.96
C TYR A 34 0.66 10.05 -10.13
N THR A 35 1.81 10.68 -10.23
CA THR A 35 1.95 12.14 -10.37
C THR A 35 2.14 12.59 -11.82
N GLY A 36 2.48 11.68 -12.74
CA GLY A 36 2.73 11.99 -14.14
C GLY A 36 3.06 10.76 -14.99
N PRO A 37 3.42 10.94 -16.26
CA PRO A 37 3.92 9.86 -17.11
C PRO A 37 5.30 9.37 -16.64
N GLY A 38 5.54 8.06 -16.70
CA GLY A 38 6.86 7.48 -16.41
C GLY A 38 6.81 6.05 -15.92
N TRP A 39 7.97 5.53 -15.52
CA TRP A 39 8.09 4.20 -14.92
C TRP A 39 7.87 4.27 -13.42
N TYR A 40 7.00 3.40 -12.92
CA TYR A 40 6.67 3.29 -11.52
C TYR A 40 7.04 1.91 -10.99
N LEU A 41 7.56 1.88 -9.77
CA LEU A 41 7.89 0.67 -9.06
C LEU A 41 6.67 0.21 -8.27
N GLU A 42 6.09 -0.92 -8.66
CA GLU A 42 4.76 -1.33 -8.22
C GLU A 42 4.69 -2.77 -7.79
N LYS A 43 3.87 -3.05 -6.79
CA LYS A 43 3.43 -4.41 -6.48
C LYS A 43 2.10 -4.67 -7.18
N SER A 44 2.07 -5.67 -8.05
CA SER A 44 0.93 -5.94 -8.92
C SER A 44 -0.36 -6.30 -8.17
N TYR A 45 -1.51 -6.05 -8.81
CA TYR A 45 -2.86 -6.36 -8.30
C TYR A 45 -3.01 -7.82 -7.81
N ILE A 46 -2.26 -8.77 -8.40
CA ILE A 46 -2.34 -10.19 -8.04
C ILE A 46 -1.90 -10.42 -6.59
N VAL A 47 -0.99 -9.58 -6.07
CA VAL A 47 -0.38 -9.75 -4.75
C VAL A 47 -0.99 -8.82 -3.69
N VAL A 48 -1.68 -7.75 -4.09
CA VAL A 48 -2.28 -6.79 -3.16
C VAL A 48 -3.80 -6.77 -3.33
N GLY A 49 -4.52 -7.31 -2.34
CA GLY A 49 -6.00 -7.38 -2.32
C GLY A 49 -6.75 -6.03 -2.27
N GLY A 50 -6.12 -4.92 -2.66
CA GLY A 50 -6.68 -3.57 -2.67
C GLY A 50 -6.21 -2.68 -3.82
N GLY A 51 -5.54 -3.26 -4.83
CA GLY A 51 -4.97 -2.53 -5.98
C GLY A 51 -3.45 -2.36 -5.90
N PRO A 52 -2.82 -1.88 -6.98
CA PRO A 52 -1.38 -1.80 -7.12
C PRO A 52 -0.88 -0.79 -6.13
N LYS A 53 0.11 -1.21 -5.36
CA LYS A 53 0.83 -0.30 -4.47
C LYS A 53 2.05 0.19 -5.22
N VAL A 54 2.11 1.50 -5.37
CA VAL A 54 3.26 2.20 -5.94
C VAL A 54 4.21 2.55 -4.81
N PHE A 55 5.47 2.20 -4.97
CA PHE A 55 6.53 2.41 -3.98
C PHE A 55 7.50 3.53 -4.41
N GLY A 56 7.48 3.93 -5.68
CA GLY A 56 8.27 5.03 -6.19
C GLY A 56 8.01 5.32 -7.67
N GLY A 57 8.43 6.51 -8.10
CA GLY A 57 8.29 7.01 -9.47
C GLY A 57 7.81 8.47 -9.48
N PRO A 58 7.72 9.11 -10.66
CA PRO A 58 8.09 8.58 -11.96
C PRO A 58 9.62 8.49 -12.13
N PHE A 59 10.08 7.38 -12.70
CA PHE A 59 11.48 7.10 -13.02
C PHE A 59 11.68 6.87 -14.52
N THR A 60 12.95 6.76 -14.94
CA THR A 60 13.30 6.03 -16.16
C THR A 60 13.26 4.53 -15.89
N TYR A 61 13.26 3.71 -16.95
CA TYR A 61 13.23 2.26 -16.80
C TYR A 61 14.43 1.74 -15.99
N GLU A 62 15.63 2.20 -16.32
CA GLU A 62 16.87 1.76 -15.68
C GLU A 62 16.86 2.09 -14.18
N LYS A 63 16.44 3.31 -13.83
CA LYS A 63 16.34 3.73 -12.44
C LYS A 63 15.28 2.93 -11.68
N CYS A 64 14.17 2.58 -12.33
CA CYS A 64 13.17 1.73 -11.70
C CYS A 64 13.73 0.33 -11.38
N GLU A 65 14.45 -0.29 -12.32
CA GLU A 65 15.09 -1.59 -12.10
C GLU A 65 16.18 -1.52 -11.01
N GLU A 66 16.96 -0.44 -10.96
CA GLU A 66 17.91 -0.20 -9.88
C GLU A 66 17.22 -0.16 -8.50
N GLU A 67 16.13 0.59 -8.36
CA GLU A 67 15.35 0.65 -7.12
C GLU A 67 14.72 -0.71 -6.79
N ARG A 68 14.25 -1.47 -7.79
CA ARG A 68 13.73 -2.83 -7.62
C ARG A 68 14.78 -3.79 -7.07
N ILE A 69 16.01 -3.72 -7.58
CA ILE A 69 17.12 -4.60 -7.14
C ILE A 69 17.58 -4.23 -5.73
N LYS A 70 17.58 -2.93 -5.38
CA LYS A 70 17.93 -2.46 -4.01
C LYS A 70 17.04 -3.03 -2.91
N MET A 71 15.81 -3.43 -3.23
CA MET A 71 14.89 -4.06 -2.27
C MET A 71 15.30 -5.50 -1.87
N GLY A 72 16.31 -6.07 -2.52
CA GLY A 72 16.86 -7.37 -2.19
C GLY A 72 16.08 -8.55 -2.77
N PRO A 73 16.64 -9.77 -2.69
CA PRO A 73 16.17 -10.94 -3.44
C PRO A 73 14.80 -11.46 -3.01
N ILE A 74 14.31 -11.07 -1.83
CA ILE A 74 13.01 -11.50 -1.30
C ILE A 74 11.87 -10.62 -1.84
N THR A 75 12.08 -9.29 -1.82
CA THR A 75 11.04 -8.32 -2.17
C THR A 75 11.05 -7.98 -3.66
N SER A 76 12.24 -7.92 -4.26
CA SER A 76 12.44 -7.58 -5.69
C SER A 76 11.60 -8.41 -6.69
N PRO A 77 11.36 -9.72 -6.48
CA PRO A 77 10.51 -10.53 -7.36
C PRO A 77 9.02 -10.21 -7.29
N GLU A 78 8.56 -9.61 -6.19
CA GLU A 78 7.15 -9.23 -6.02
C GLU A 78 6.84 -7.85 -6.63
N MET A 79 7.87 -7.16 -7.09
CA MET A 79 7.82 -5.78 -7.57
C MET A 79 8.04 -5.75 -9.08
N LEU A 80 7.34 -4.87 -9.77
CA LEU A 80 7.38 -4.69 -11.21
C LEU A 80 7.64 -3.22 -11.54
N CYS A 81 8.43 -2.98 -12.58
CA CYS A 81 8.54 -1.69 -13.21
C CYS A 81 7.48 -1.57 -14.30
N VAL A 82 6.49 -0.71 -14.08
CA VAL A 82 5.35 -0.52 -14.98
C VAL A 82 5.37 0.90 -15.53
N ASN A 83 5.28 1.03 -16.85
CA ASN A 83 5.19 2.33 -17.50
C ASN A 83 3.74 2.80 -17.50
N HIS A 84 3.49 3.99 -16.97
CA HIS A 84 2.19 4.64 -16.99
C HIS A 84 2.22 5.90 -17.84
N PRO A 85 1.22 6.12 -18.72
CA PRO A 85 1.11 7.32 -19.54
C PRO A 85 0.70 8.56 -18.73
N GLY A 86 0.36 8.42 -17.45
CA GLY A 86 -0.09 9.51 -16.58
C GLY A 86 -0.88 9.00 -15.38
N PRO A 87 -1.43 9.91 -14.54
CA PRO A 87 -2.33 9.53 -13.45
C PRO A 87 -3.55 8.76 -13.97
N PRO A 88 -4.06 7.77 -13.20
CA PRO A 88 -5.27 7.04 -13.55
C PRO A 88 -6.43 8.03 -13.67
N LYS A 89 -7.21 7.88 -14.73
CA LYS A 89 -8.44 8.62 -14.91
C LYS A 89 -9.49 8.11 -13.92
N LYS A 90 -10.61 8.83 -13.83
CA LYS A 90 -11.74 8.52 -12.94
C LYS A 90 -12.23 7.05 -13.01
N TYR A 91 -11.98 6.35 -14.12
CA TYR A 91 -12.41 4.96 -14.36
C TYR A 91 -11.26 3.94 -14.40
N GLY A 92 -10.01 4.34 -14.14
CA GLY A 92 -8.84 3.47 -14.18
C GLY A 92 -7.72 4.01 -15.06
N LEU A 93 -6.74 3.16 -15.36
CA LEU A 93 -5.55 3.48 -16.17
C LEU A 93 -5.85 3.66 -17.67
N TYR A 94 -7.12 3.51 -18.09
CA TYR A 94 -7.61 3.70 -19.45
C TYR A 94 -8.75 4.72 -19.49
#